data_AF-A0AAJ2B621-F1
#
_entry.id   AF-A0AAJ2B621-F1
#
_cell.length_a   1.000
_cell.length_b   1.000
_cell.length_c   1.000
_cell.angle_alpha   90.00
_cell.angle_beta   90.00
_cell.angle_gamma   90.00
#
_symmetry.space_group_name_H-M   'P 1'
#
loop_
_entity.id
_entity.type
_entity.pdbx_description
1 polymer ?
#
loop_
_entity_poly.entity_id
_entity_poly.type
_entity_poly.pdbx_seq_one_letter_code
_entity_poly.pdbx_strand_id
1 'polypeptide(L)'
;MIFVTYSSGRRPKLVYFPTRIVAPTPGASESDFQIYASYRGSAASGYYGTLKVVRKTDGRLLFPFEGADTLGPYASKSDAIEAAQRRGDEVVKADLARPEL
;
A
#
# COMPACT_ATOMS: atom_id res chain seq x y z
N MET A 1 22.55 -13.14 51.92
CA MET A 1 21.30 -13.77 51.45
C MET A 1 20.50 -12.70 50.72
N ILE A 2 20.52 -12.69 49.39
CA ILE A 2 19.89 -11.65 48.56
C ILE A 2 18.67 -12.27 47.89
N PHE A 3 17.48 -11.71 48.13
CA PHE A 3 16.23 -12.14 47.52
C PHE A 3 16.05 -11.39 46.19
N VAL A 4 15.96 -12.12 45.08
CA VAL A 4 15.62 -11.59 43.76
C VAL A 4 14.11 -11.67 43.57
N THR A 5 13.45 -10.52 43.49
CA THR A 5 12.03 -10.42 43.14
C THR A 5 11.87 -10.43 41.62
N TYR A 6 11.29 -11.50 41.07
CA TYR A 6 10.93 -11.56 39.65
C TYR A 6 9.63 -10.77 39.43
N SER A 7 9.73 -9.63 38.73
CA SER A 7 8.56 -8.90 38.23
C SER A 7 7.93 -9.69 37.06
N SER A 8 6.70 -10.16 37.25
CA SER A 8 5.92 -10.82 36.20
C SER A 8 5.43 -9.79 35.17
N GLY A 9 6.31 -9.39 34.26
CA GLY A 9 5.94 -8.55 33.13
C GLY A 9 4.89 -9.27 32.27
N ARG A 10 3.70 -8.68 32.12
CA ARG A 10 2.68 -9.17 31.17
C ARG A 10 3.26 -9.06 29.76
N ARG A 11 3.60 -10.20 29.15
CA ARG A 11 4.01 -10.24 27.74
C ARG A 11 2.82 -9.79 26.89
N PRO A 12 2.99 -8.81 25.98
CA PRO A 12 1.95 -8.48 25.01
C PRO A 12 1.62 -9.73 24.21
N LYS A 13 0.35 -10.14 24.22
CA LYS A 13 -0.11 -11.27 23.42
C LYS A 13 -0.23 -10.78 21.98
N LEU A 14 0.68 -11.23 21.11
CA LEU A 14 0.53 -11.05 19.67
C LEU A 14 -0.68 -11.89 19.23
N VAL A 15 -1.78 -11.22 18.92
CA VAL A 15 -2.99 -11.87 18.41
C VAL A 15 -2.88 -11.85 16.88
N TYR A 16 -2.66 -13.03 16.30
CA TYR A 16 -2.77 -13.21 14.86
C TYR A 16 -4.26 -13.28 14.52
N PHE A 17 -4.77 -12.26 13.83
CA PHE A 17 -6.04 -12.37 13.17
C PHE A 17 -5.87 -13.32 11.99
N PRO A 18 -6.67 -14.39 11.85
CA PRO A 18 -6.60 -15.25 10.69
C PRO A 18 -6.87 -14.39 9.45
N THR A 19 -6.00 -14.49 8.46
CA THR A 19 -6.20 -13.86 7.16
C THR A 19 -7.51 -14.39 6.61
N ARG A 20 -8.50 -13.53 6.37
CA ARG A 20 -9.73 -13.94 5.69
C ARG A 20 -9.33 -14.45 4.32
N ILE A 21 -9.56 -15.74 4.06
CA ILE A 21 -9.40 -16.32 2.73
C ILE A 21 -10.64 -15.88 1.95
N VAL A 22 -10.51 -14.75 1.25
CA VAL A 22 -11.54 -14.26 0.33
C VAL A 22 -11.24 -14.82 -1.04
N ALA A 23 -12.26 -15.34 -1.73
CA ALA A 23 -12.08 -15.81 -3.10
C ALA A 23 -11.65 -14.63 -4.00
N PRO A 24 -10.66 -14.80 -4.89
CA PRO A 24 -10.28 -13.77 -5.83
C PRO A 24 -11.50 -13.28 -6.61
N THR A 25 -11.84 -12.01 -6.42
CA THR A 25 -13.07 -11.42 -6.96
C THR A 25 -12.68 -10.15 -7.70
N PRO A 26 -12.91 -10.06 -9.02
CA PRO A 26 -12.53 -8.87 -9.79
C PRO A 26 -13.38 -7.66 -9.38
N GLY A 27 -12.83 -6.46 -9.54
CA GLY A 27 -13.59 -5.22 -9.40
C GLY A 27 -14.50 -5.01 -10.61
N ALA A 28 -15.68 -4.45 -10.42
CA ALA A 28 -16.61 -4.12 -11.50
C ALA A 28 -16.52 -2.65 -11.93
N SER A 29 -16.07 -1.78 -11.02
CA SER A 29 -15.99 -0.33 -11.23
C SER A 29 -14.78 0.26 -10.51
N GLU A 30 -14.39 1.48 -10.87
CA GLU A 30 -13.31 2.21 -10.17
C GLU A 30 -13.58 2.38 -8.67
N SER A 31 -14.86 2.40 -8.27
CA SER A 31 -15.27 2.47 -6.87
C SER A 31 -14.92 1.22 -6.05
N ASP A 32 -14.57 0.11 -6.70
CA ASP A 32 -14.10 -1.12 -6.04
C ASP A 32 -12.61 -1.04 -5.68
N PHE A 33 -11.93 0.05 -6.02
CA PHE A 33 -10.52 0.25 -5.75
C PHE A 33 -10.30 1.37 -4.75
N GLN A 34 -9.14 1.33 -4.12
CA GLN A 34 -8.66 2.39 -3.27
C GLN A 34 -7.24 2.76 -3.67
N ILE A 35 -7.08 4.00 -4.10
CA ILE A 35 -5.79 4.60 -4.43
C ILE A 35 -5.34 5.43 -3.24
N TYR A 36 -4.10 5.22 -2.81
CA TYR A 36 -3.39 6.07 -1.87
C TYR A 36 -2.16 6.64 -2.58
N ALA A 37 -2.29 7.87 -3.06
CA ALA A 37 -1.20 8.62 -3.66
C ALA A 37 -0.62 9.59 -2.61
N SER A 38 0.70 9.59 -2.48
CA SER A 38 1.44 10.50 -1.61
C SER A 38 2.82 10.75 -2.21
N TYR A 39 3.68 11.43 -1.47
CA TYR A 39 5.06 11.66 -1.84
C TYR A 39 6.00 11.41 -0.67
N ARG A 40 7.27 11.19 -0.99
CA ARG A 40 8.39 11.21 -0.05
C ARG A 40 9.52 12.09 -0.61
N GLY A 41 10.50 12.41 0.22
CA GLY A 41 11.66 13.20 -0.18
C GLY A 41 11.53 14.69 0.14
N SER A 42 12.50 15.46 -0.35
CA SER A 42 12.72 16.86 0.01
C SER A 42 13.30 17.63 -1.18
N ALA A 43 13.36 18.96 -1.08
CA ALA A 43 13.95 19.79 -2.12
C ALA A 43 15.43 19.44 -2.43
N ALA A 44 16.17 18.95 -1.42
CA ALA A 44 17.58 18.56 -1.60
C ALA A 44 17.76 17.18 -2.23
N SER A 45 16.81 16.25 -2.03
CA SER A 45 16.91 14.85 -2.46
C SER A 45 16.03 14.51 -3.67
N GLY A 46 15.22 15.47 -4.14
CA GLY A 46 14.11 15.24 -5.05
C GLY A 46 12.85 14.72 -4.35
N TYR A 47 11.70 14.89 -5.01
CA TYR A 47 10.42 14.33 -4.58
C TYR A 47 10.11 13.04 -5.33
N TYR A 48 9.62 12.02 -4.63
CA TYR A 48 9.24 10.74 -5.22
C TYR A 48 7.81 10.43 -4.86
N GLY A 49 7.00 10.06 -5.85
CA GLY A 49 5.64 9.58 -5.64
C GLY A 49 5.65 8.26 -4.87
N THR A 50 4.73 8.12 -3.92
CA THR A 50 4.43 6.86 -3.26
C THR A 50 2.99 6.49 -3.58
N LEU A 51 2.79 5.24 -4.00
CA LEU A 51 1.50 4.75 -4.46
C LEU A 51 1.19 3.42 -3.79
N LYS A 52 -0.05 3.29 -3.33
CA LYS A 52 -0.64 2.01 -2.94
C LYS A 52 -2.02 1.90 -3.60
N VAL A 53 -2.26 0.81 -4.31
CA VAL A 53 -3.55 0.51 -4.94
C VAL A 53 -4.07 -0.81 -4.39
N VAL A 54 -5.27 -0.79 -3.83
CA VAL A 54 -5.94 -1.97 -3.25
C VAL A 54 -7.27 -2.18 -3.93
N ARG A 55 -7.53 -3.42 -4.37
CA ARG A 55 -8.86 -3.87 -4.79
C ARG A 55 -9.64 -4.30 -3.56
N LYS A 56 -10.80 -3.69 -3.32
CA LYS A 56 -11.60 -3.86 -2.09
C LYS A 56 -12.45 -5.12 -2.09
N THR A 57 -12.78 -5.67 -3.25
CA THR A 57 -13.62 -6.88 -3.40
C THR A 57 -13.00 -8.10 -2.72
N ASP A 58 -11.68 -8.24 -2.80
CA ASP A 58 -10.92 -9.34 -2.19
C ASP A 58 -9.72 -8.87 -1.36
N GLY A 59 -9.52 -7.56 -1.22
CA GLY A 59 -8.43 -6.97 -0.45
C GLY A 59 -7.06 -7.09 -1.13
N ARG A 60 -7.01 -7.43 -2.42
CA ARG A 60 -5.75 -7.62 -3.15
C ARG A 60 -4.98 -6.31 -3.28
N LEU A 61 -3.69 -6.35 -2.96
CA LEU A 61 -2.75 -5.27 -3.21
C LEU A 61 -2.27 -5.36 -4.66
N LEU A 62 -2.65 -4.39 -5.49
CA LEU A 62 -2.27 -4.34 -6.91
C LEU A 62 -0.99 -3.55 -7.14
N PHE A 63 -0.74 -2.54 -6.31
CA PHE A 63 0.49 -1.76 -6.35
C PHE A 63 0.90 -1.34 -4.93
N PRO A 64 2.18 -1.36 -4.57
CA PRO A 64 3.33 -1.79 -5.39
C PRO A 64 3.41 -3.33 -5.48
N PHE A 65 3.98 -3.80 -6.59
CA PHE A 65 4.41 -5.19 -6.76
C PHE A 65 5.94 -5.26 -6.85
N GLU A 66 6.49 -6.47 -6.80
CA GLU A 66 7.93 -6.67 -6.88
C GLU A 66 8.49 -6.17 -8.24
N GLY A 67 9.49 -5.30 -8.21
CA GLY A 67 10.06 -4.71 -9.43
C GLY A 67 9.27 -3.52 -9.98
N ALA A 68 8.24 -3.03 -9.29
CA ALA A 68 7.55 -1.82 -9.70
C ALA A 68 8.50 -0.60 -9.73
N ASP A 69 8.40 0.20 -10.80
CA ASP A 69 9.22 1.38 -10.99
C ASP A 69 9.05 2.41 -9.87
N THR A 70 10.13 3.15 -9.61
CA THR A 70 10.07 4.28 -8.69
C THR A 70 9.49 5.49 -9.41
N LEU A 71 8.51 6.15 -8.80
CA LEU A 71 7.91 7.36 -9.37
C LEU A 71 8.76 8.58 -9.01
N GLY A 72 9.61 9.02 -9.92
CA GLY A 72 10.44 10.23 -9.78
C GLY A 72 11.93 10.00 -10.07
N PRO A 73 12.80 10.98 -9.78
CA PRO A 73 12.51 12.20 -9.01
C PRO A 73 11.67 13.25 -9.78
N TYR A 74 10.87 14.00 -9.03
CA TYR A 74 10.09 15.15 -9.48
C TYR A 74 10.59 16.45 -8.84
N ALA A 75 10.37 17.57 -9.53
CA ALA A 75 10.78 18.90 -9.10
C ALA A 75 9.94 19.43 -7.93
N SER A 76 8.66 19.07 -7.87
CA SER A 76 7.75 19.51 -6.82
C SER A 76 6.98 18.36 -6.15
N LYS A 77 6.43 18.64 -4.96
CA LYS A 77 5.59 17.70 -4.20
C LYS A 77 4.29 17.39 -4.95
N SER A 78 3.67 18.41 -5.55
CA SER A 78 2.43 18.26 -6.31
C SER A 78 2.63 17.35 -7.51
N ASP A 79 3.75 17.51 -8.25
CA ASP A 79 4.04 16.66 -9.42
C ASP A 79 4.21 15.20 -9.00
N ALA A 80 4.86 14.96 -7.86
CA ALA A 80 5.04 13.61 -7.32
C ALA A 80 3.71 12.94 -6.93
N ILE A 81 2.80 13.68 -6.30
CA ILE A 81 1.47 13.18 -5.94
C ILE A 81 0.63 12.97 -7.19
N GLU A 82 0.64 13.91 -8.14
CA GLU A 82 -0.14 13.82 -9.38
C GLU A 82 0.32 12.64 -10.23
N ALA A 83 1.63 12.42 -10.35
CA ALA A 83 2.16 11.26 -11.05
C ALA A 83 1.81 9.94 -10.34
N ALA A 84 1.82 9.91 -9.00
CA ALA A 84 1.34 8.76 -8.25
C ALA A 84 -0.15 8.50 -8.46
N GLN A 85 -0.98 9.54 -8.47
CA GLN A 85 -2.41 9.42 -8.74
C GLN A 85 -2.66 8.87 -10.14
N ARG A 86 -2.02 9.45 -11.16
CA ARG A 86 -2.13 9.02 -12.56
C ARG A 86 -1.73 7.57 -12.75
N ARG A 87 -0.62 7.15 -12.12
CA ARG A 87 -0.20 5.75 -12.14
C ARG A 87 -1.19 4.84 -11.42
N GLY A 88 -1.80 5.30 -10.33
CA GLY A 88 -2.89 4.60 -9.66
C GLY A 88 -4.08 4.36 -10.57
N ASP A 89 -4.50 5.37 -11.32
CA ASP A 89 -5.61 5.28 -12.27
C ASP A 89 -5.29 4.31 -13.42
N GLU A 90 -4.04 4.30 -13.92
CA GLU A 90 -3.56 3.32 -14.91
C GLU A 90 -3.66 1.88 -14.39
N VAL A 91 -3.25 1.64 -13.14
CA VAL A 91 -3.32 0.31 -12.51
C VAL A 91 -4.78 -0.14 -12.37
N VAL A 92 -5.67 0.74 -11.93
CA VAL A 92 -7.11 0.43 -11.82
C VAL A 92 -7.71 0.11 -13.18
N LYS A 93 -7.43 0.91 -14.21
CA LYS A 93 -7.91 0.66 -15.57
C LYS A 93 -7.36 -0.66 -16.14
N ALA A 94 -6.10 -0.97 -15.86
CA ALA A 94 -5.49 -2.22 -16.27
C ALA A 94 -6.16 -3.43 -15.61
N ASP A 95 -6.39 -3.40 -14.29
CA ASP A 95 -7.09 -4.49 -13.59
C ASP A 95 -8.56 -4.60 -14.03
N LEU A 96 -9.26 -3.49 -14.27
CA LEU A 96 -10.62 -3.55 -14.82
C LEU A 96 -10.68 -4.18 -16.22
N ALA A 97 -9.69 -3.90 -17.08
CA ALA A 97 -9.63 -4.46 -18.42
C ALA A 97 -9.19 -5.92 -18.46
N ARG A 98 -8.26 -6.30 -17.56
CA ARG A 98 -7.70 -7.65 -17.45
C ARG A 98 -7.44 -7.98 -15.97
N PRO A 99 -8.48 -8.40 -15.23
CA PRO A 99 -8.35 -8.62 -13.80
C PRO A 99 -7.32 -9.69 -13.47
N GLU A 100 -6.48 -9.41 -12.48
CA GLU A 100 -5.64 -10.45 -11.91
C GLU A 100 -6.46 -11.28 -10.91
N LEU A 101 -6.70 -12.54 -11.25
CA LEU A 101 -7.38 -13.52 -10.39
C LEU A 101 -6.40 -14.61 -9.97
#